data_AF-A0A957TN59-F1
#
_entry.id   AF-A0A957TN59-F1
#
_cell.length_a   1.000
_cell.length_b   1.000
_cell.length_c   1.000
_cell.angle_alpha   90.00
_cell.angle_beta   90.00
_cell.angle_gamma   90.00
#
_symmetry.space_group_name_H-M   'P 1'
#
loop_
_entity.id
_entity.type
_entity.pdbx_description
1 polymer ?
#
loop_
_entity_poly.entity_id
_entity_poly.type
_entity_poly.pdbx_seq_one_letter_code
_entity_poly.pdbx_strand_id
1 'polypeptide(L)'
;MPFIVIFLIVAMIVLRFLWQHRRARNARRLQLAQLRQWATEHDALEPALQQWLLRLPAGEAQVLLDLLDGYCKSLNWELRWLFAPQIKKAPALRLALEESVSAYVRAILHSLQMEADIQAYQAYVAFEKNPTGRKQRTLVQQLYQKVNDDHFTPPTKRLLGRFRRKDPTTKAQVAAIQQAFERDPARTMALLKDVLAADAVVTVAQVRHELTPPVLLAPAGNAA
;
A
#
# COMPACT_ATOMS: atom_id res chain seq x y z
N MET A 1 30.72 35.78 29.65
CA MET A 1 31.26 35.84 28.27
C MET A 1 31.23 34.51 27.51
N PRO A 2 31.69 33.35 28.02
CA PRO A 2 31.77 32.11 27.21
C PRO A 2 30.40 31.55 26.79
N PHE A 3 29.36 31.71 27.62
CA PHE A 3 28.00 31.25 27.32
C PHE A 3 27.38 31.92 26.08
N ILE A 4 27.71 33.19 25.81
CA ILE A 4 27.20 33.92 24.63
C ILE A 4 27.80 33.33 23.36
N VAL A 5 29.10 33.01 23.37
CA VAL A 5 29.80 32.42 22.21
C VAL A 5 29.25 31.03 21.91
N ILE A 6 29.04 30.19 22.92
CA ILE A 6 28.45 28.85 22.76
C ILE A 6 27.03 28.96 22.20
N PHE A 7 26.20 29.88 22.72
CA PHE A 7 24.85 30.09 22.23
C PHE A 7 24.82 30.49 20.75
N LEU A 8 25.70 31.42 20.33
CA LEU A 8 25.80 31.84 18.92
C LEU A 8 26.22 30.70 17.99
N ILE A 9 27.17 29.85 18.41
CA ILE A 9 27.60 28.68 17.63
C ILE A 9 26.44 27.70 17.46
N VAL A 10 25.73 27.36 18.55
CA VAL A 10 24.57 26.46 18.49
C VAL A 10 23.47 27.05 17.62
N ALA A 11 23.17 28.34 17.76
CA ALA A 11 22.17 29.03 16.95
C ALA A 11 22.53 28.97 15.44
N MET A 12 23.78 29.21 15.07
CA MET A 12 24.26 29.07 13.70
C MET A 12 24.11 27.66 13.15
N ILE A 13 24.45 26.63 13.94
CA ILE A 13 24.29 25.22 13.54
C ILE A 13 22.82 24.90 13.29
N VAL A 14 21.92 25.31 14.19
CA VAL A 14 20.47 25.10 14.05
C VAL A 14 19.92 25.85 12.84
N LEU A 15 20.30 27.11 12.64
CA LEU A 15 19.91 27.90 11.46
C LEU A 15 20.35 27.23 10.16
N ARG A 16 21.60 26.75 10.10
CA ARG A 16 22.12 26.04 8.91
C ARG A 16 21.39 24.74 8.67
N PHE A 17 21.11 23.96 9.71
CA PHE A 17 20.36 22.71 9.63
C PHE A 17 18.92 22.95 9.12
N LEU A 18 18.22 23.94 9.68
CA LEU A 18 16.88 24.33 9.24
C LEU A 18 16.89 24.81 7.78
N TRP A 19 17.89 25.59 7.39
CA TRP A 19 18.02 26.08 6.01
C TRP A 19 18.29 24.94 5.03
N GLN A 20 19.20 24.03 5.36
CA GLN A 20 19.47 22.84 4.55
C GLN A 20 18.23 21.97 4.40
N HIS A 21 17.48 21.77 5.50
CA HIS A 21 16.26 20.98 5.46
C HIS A 21 15.17 21.63 4.61
N ARG A 22 15.00 22.96 4.72
CA ARG A 22 14.09 23.74 3.86
C ARG A 22 14.49 23.66 2.39
N ARG A 23 15.78 23.80 2.08
CA ARG A 23 16.30 23.72 0.71
C ARG A 23 16.06 22.34 0.10
N ALA A 24 16.28 21.27 0.87
CA ALA A 24 15.99 19.90 0.43
C ALA A 24 14.50 19.71 0.12
N ARG A 25 13.60 20.23 0.97
CA ARG A 25 12.14 20.18 0.72
C ARG A 25 11.75 20.93 -0.55
N ASN A 26 12.31 22.11 -0.78
CA ASN A 26 12.02 22.90 -1.98
C ASN A 26 12.55 22.23 -3.26
N ALA A 27 13.76 21.67 -3.22
CA ALA A 27 14.32 20.92 -4.33
C ALA A 27 13.46 19.70 -4.70
N ARG A 28 13.01 18.95 -3.68
CA ARG A 28 12.11 17.82 -3.86
C ARG A 28 10.76 18.23 -4.45
N ARG A 29 10.16 19.33 -3.98
CA ARG A 29 8.91 19.88 -4.56
C ARG A 29 9.08 20.25 -6.03
N LEU A 30 10.23 20.84 -6.39
CA LEU A 30 10.52 21.17 -7.78
C LEU A 30 10.68 19.92 -8.65
N GLN A 31 11.44 18.92 -8.19
CA GLN A 31 11.58 17.64 -8.88
C GLN A 31 10.22 16.94 -9.06
N LEU A 32 9.35 17.02 -8.05
CA LEU A 32 7.99 16.48 -8.14
C LEU A 32 7.17 17.19 -9.24
N ALA A 33 7.23 18.52 -9.27
CA ALA A 33 6.56 19.30 -10.29
C ALA A 33 7.07 18.95 -11.69
N GLN A 34 8.40 18.80 -11.85
CA GLN A 34 9.04 18.37 -13.09
C GLN A 34 8.62 16.95 -13.49
N LEU A 35 8.56 16.00 -12.55
CA LEU A 35 8.12 14.64 -12.81
C LEU A 35 6.65 14.59 -13.26
N ARG A 36 5.78 15.37 -12.62
CA ARG A 36 4.37 15.47 -13.02
C ARG A 36 4.21 16.12 -14.38
N GLN A 37 4.95 17.19 -14.64
CA GLN A 37 4.96 17.84 -15.94
C GLN A 37 5.47 16.90 -17.03
N TRP A 38 6.56 16.18 -16.76
CA TRP A 38 7.09 15.15 -17.66
C TRP A 38 6.05 14.07 -17.94
N ALA A 39 5.32 13.60 -16.92
CA ALA A 39 4.25 12.63 -17.11
C ALA A 39 3.11 13.19 -17.99
N THR A 40 2.80 14.48 -17.93
CA THR A 40 1.79 15.11 -18.83
C THR A 40 2.27 15.29 -20.26
N GLU A 41 3.57 15.49 -20.47
CA GLU A 41 4.17 15.73 -21.80
C GLU A 41 4.50 14.44 -22.55
N HIS A 42 4.57 13.30 -21.86
CA HIS A 42 5.00 12.03 -22.44
C HIS A 42 3.80 11.20 -22.91
N ASP A 43 3.38 11.40 -24.16
CA ASP A 43 2.24 10.69 -24.77
C ASP A 43 2.43 9.16 -24.86
N ALA A 44 3.68 8.69 -24.85
CA ALA A 44 4.01 7.26 -24.86
C ALA A 44 3.80 6.58 -23.49
N LEU A 45 3.52 7.35 -22.44
CA LEU A 45 3.24 6.81 -21.12
C LEU A 45 1.85 6.16 -21.12
N GLU A 46 1.74 5.00 -20.49
CA GLU A 46 0.45 4.32 -20.38
C GLU A 46 -0.56 5.22 -19.63
N PRO A 47 -1.81 5.39 -20.13
CA PRO A 47 -2.79 6.29 -19.53
C PRO A 47 -3.06 6.01 -18.04
N ALA A 48 -3.08 4.73 -17.66
CA ALA A 48 -3.25 4.32 -16.26
C ALA A 48 -2.08 4.78 -15.38
N LEU A 49 -0.84 4.68 -15.88
CA LEU A 49 0.37 5.11 -15.17
C LEU A 49 0.40 6.63 -15.02
N GLN A 50 0.01 7.36 -16.08
CA GLN A 50 -0.06 8.82 -16.08
C GLN A 50 -1.09 9.31 -15.07
N GLN A 51 -2.30 8.72 -15.11
CA GLN A 51 -3.37 9.07 -14.18
C GLN A 51 -2.99 8.76 -12.73
N TRP A 52 -2.31 7.63 -12.48
CA TRP A 52 -1.79 7.28 -11.16
C TRP A 52 -0.77 8.31 -10.67
N LEU A 53 0.24 8.65 -11.47
CA LEU A 53 1.25 9.67 -11.13
C LEU A 53 0.64 11.03 -10.78
N LEU A 54 -0.39 11.45 -11.52
CA LEU A 54 -1.07 12.73 -11.29
C LEU A 54 -1.94 12.74 -10.04
N ARG A 55 -2.49 11.59 -9.66
CA ARG A 55 -3.35 11.43 -8.47
C ARG A 55 -2.59 11.16 -7.18
N LEU A 56 -1.29 10.87 -7.23
CA LEU A 56 -0.48 10.60 -6.04
C LEU A 56 -0.53 11.77 -5.04
N PRO A 57 -0.92 11.51 -3.77
CA PRO A 57 -0.78 12.47 -2.67
C PRO A 57 0.68 12.92 -2.50
N ALA A 58 0.89 14.12 -1.95
CA ALA A 58 2.23 14.69 -1.81
C ALA A 58 3.20 13.80 -1.00
N GLY A 59 2.70 13.07 -0.01
CA GLY A 59 3.51 12.13 0.80
C GLY A 59 3.97 10.92 -0.02
N GLU A 60 3.05 10.25 -0.71
CA GLU A 60 3.37 9.08 -1.55
C GLU A 60 4.25 9.48 -2.74
N ALA A 61 3.99 10.63 -3.34
CA ALA A 61 4.78 11.14 -4.44
C ALA A 61 6.23 11.47 -4.02
N GLN A 62 6.43 11.85 -2.75
CA GLN A 62 7.77 12.01 -2.17
C GLN A 62 8.49 10.66 -2.00
N VAL A 63 7.79 9.62 -1.56
CA VAL A 63 8.34 8.26 -1.47
C VAL A 63 8.73 7.76 -2.85
N LEU A 64 7.88 7.96 -3.86
CA LEU A 64 8.20 7.61 -5.24
C LEU A 64 9.47 8.32 -5.75
N LEU A 65 9.62 9.62 -5.46
CA LEU A 65 10.84 10.34 -5.81
C LEU A 65 12.08 9.76 -5.12
N ASP A 66 11.98 9.42 -3.83
CA ASP A 66 13.10 8.84 -3.09
C ASP A 66 13.50 7.46 -3.66
N LEU A 67 12.52 6.65 -4.08
CA LEU A 67 12.75 5.38 -4.78
C LEU A 67 13.41 5.59 -6.15
N LEU A 68 12.91 6.54 -6.95
CA LEU A 68 13.48 6.88 -8.25
C LEU A 68 14.90 7.41 -8.14
N ASP A 69 15.18 8.30 -7.19
CA ASP A 69 16.53 8.80 -6.92
C ASP A 69 17.47 7.65 -6.52
N GLY A 70 16.99 6.71 -5.71
CA GLY A 70 17.74 5.51 -5.33
C GLY A 70 18.07 4.62 -6.53
N TYR A 71 17.08 4.36 -7.39
CA TYR A 71 17.24 3.60 -8.62
C TYR A 71 18.19 4.27 -9.62
N CYS A 72 18.06 5.58 -9.84
CA CYS A 72 18.98 6.29 -10.75
C CYS A 72 20.43 6.22 -10.25
N LYS A 73 20.63 6.40 -8.94
CA LYS A 73 21.96 6.31 -8.32
C LYS A 73 22.57 4.92 -8.45
N SER A 74 21.79 3.84 -8.34
CA SER A 74 22.32 2.49 -8.53
C SER A 74 22.78 2.21 -9.96
N LEU A 75 22.28 2.98 -10.93
CA LEU A 75 22.71 2.99 -12.32
C LEU A 75 23.82 4.02 -12.63
N ASN A 76 24.40 4.66 -11.60
CA ASN A 76 25.42 5.71 -11.71
C ASN A 76 24.99 6.99 -12.43
N TRP A 77 23.71 7.39 -12.33
CA TRP A 77 23.25 8.69 -12.82
C TRP A 77 22.24 9.33 -11.85
N GLU A 78 21.82 10.57 -12.13
CA GLU A 78 20.94 11.32 -11.24
C GLU A 78 19.61 11.65 -11.93
N LEU A 79 18.49 11.49 -11.23
CA LEU A 79 17.15 11.77 -11.78
C LEU A 79 17.04 13.19 -12.36
N ARG A 80 17.69 14.17 -11.76
CA ARG A 80 17.70 15.56 -12.25
C ARG A 80 18.31 15.73 -13.64
N TRP A 81 19.12 14.78 -14.12
CA TRP A 81 19.67 14.82 -15.48
C TRP A 81 18.59 14.64 -16.54
N LEU A 82 17.50 13.94 -16.21
CA LEU A 82 16.32 13.80 -17.07
C LEU A 82 15.71 15.16 -17.45
N PHE A 83 15.76 16.11 -16.52
CA PHE A 83 15.18 17.45 -16.67
C PHE A 83 16.22 18.52 -17.03
N ALA A 84 17.50 18.14 -17.14
CA ALA A 84 18.57 19.08 -17.38
C ALA A 84 18.52 19.60 -18.83
N PRO A 85 18.66 20.92 -19.07
CA PRO A 85 18.58 21.46 -20.44
C PRO A 85 19.66 20.88 -21.37
N GLN A 86 20.78 20.41 -20.82
CA GLN A 86 21.86 19.78 -21.57
C GLN A 86 21.45 18.44 -22.20
N ILE A 87 20.49 17.71 -21.62
CA ILE A 87 20.04 16.43 -22.16
C ILE A 87 19.39 16.58 -23.54
N LYS A 88 18.89 17.77 -23.86
CA LYS A 88 18.33 18.11 -25.19
C LYS A 88 19.35 17.97 -26.31
N LYS A 89 20.65 18.03 -26.00
CA LYS A 89 21.74 17.83 -26.97
C LYS A 89 22.01 16.35 -27.27
N ALA A 90 21.49 15.43 -26.46
CA ALA A 90 21.70 14.00 -26.57
C ALA A 90 20.34 13.26 -26.56
N PRO A 91 19.54 13.34 -27.64
CA PRO A 91 18.16 12.82 -27.66
C PRO A 91 18.09 11.31 -27.42
N ALA A 92 19.06 10.53 -27.93
CA ALA A 92 19.13 9.10 -27.68
C ALA A 92 19.32 8.78 -26.18
N LEU A 93 20.18 9.55 -25.49
CA LEU A 93 20.37 9.40 -24.05
C LEU A 93 19.11 9.82 -23.29
N ARG A 94 18.48 10.93 -23.67
CA ARG A 94 17.21 11.38 -23.08
C ARG A 94 16.16 10.28 -23.15
N LEU A 95 15.96 9.69 -24.33
CA LEU A 95 14.99 8.61 -24.53
C LEU A 95 15.29 7.40 -23.63
N ALA A 96 16.55 6.98 -23.55
CA ALA A 96 16.95 5.87 -22.68
C ALA A 96 16.69 6.16 -21.18
N LEU A 97 16.90 7.40 -20.72
CA LEU A 97 16.58 7.80 -19.35
C LEU A 97 15.06 7.82 -19.11
N GLU A 98 14.28 8.37 -20.05
CA GLU A 98 12.81 8.40 -19.99
C GLU A 98 12.23 6.97 -19.94
N GLU A 99 12.74 6.07 -20.78
CA GLU A 99 12.33 4.66 -20.81
C GLU A 99 12.70 3.94 -19.51
N SER A 100 13.92 4.16 -19.00
CA SER A 100 14.39 3.54 -17.75
C SER A 100 13.54 3.97 -16.55
N VAL A 101 13.19 5.26 -16.46
CA VAL A 101 12.32 5.78 -15.40
C VAL A 101 10.92 5.21 -15.57
N SER A 102 10.35 5.25 -16.78
CA SER A 102 9.01 4.74 -17.05
C SER A 102 8.88 3.25 -16.69
N ALA A 103 9.88 2.44 -17.05
CA ALA A 103 9.91 1.01 -16.71
C ALA A 103 9.92 0.78 -15.19
N TYR A 104 10.73 1.55 -14.46
CA TYR A 104 10.81 1.42 -13.00
C TYR A 104 9.51 1.87 -12.31
N VAL A 105 8.93 3.00 -12.73
CA VAL A 105 7.65 3.47 -12.19
C VAL A 105 6.54 2.46 -12.48
N ARG A 106 6.52 1.86 -13.68
CA ARG A 106 5.58 0.78 -14.02
C ARG A 106 5.76 -0.43 -13.11
N ALA A 107 6.99 -0.82 -12.82
CA ALA A 107 7.28 -1.93 -11.90
C ALA A 107 6.79 -1.63 -10.47
N ILE A 108 6.93 -0.39 -9.99
CA ILE A 108 6.37 0.04 -8.69
C ILE A 108 4.85 -0.06 -8.71
N LEU A 109 4.18 0.51 -9.73
CA LEU A 109 2.72 0.46 -9.84
C LEU A 109 2.22 -0.99 -9.84
N HIS A 110 2.85 -1.85 -10.65
CA HIS A 110 2.51 -3.27 -10.68
C HIS A 110 2.72 -3.94 -9.32
N SER A 111 3.82 -3.63 -8.62
CA SER A 111 4.08 -4.17 -7.28
C SER A 111 3.02 -3.76 -6.26
N LEU A 112 2.55 -2.51 -6.32
CA LEU A 112 1.45 -2.03 -5.46
C LEU A 112 0.12 -2.72 -5.80
N GLN A 113 -0.17 -2.93 -7.09
CA GLN A 113 -1.36 -3.65 -7.52
C GLN A 113 -1.35 -5.12 -7.08
N MET A 114 -0.17 -5.72 -6.98
CA MET A 114 0.03 -7.11 -6.53
C MET A 114 0.08 -7.27 -5.00
N GLU A 115 0.06 -6.20 -4.22
CA GLU A 115 0.19 -6.29 -2.76
C GLU A 115 -0.92 -7.18 -2.17
N ALA A 116 -2.17 -6.98 -2.60
CA ALA A 116 -3.30 -7.78 -2.16
C ALA A 116 -3.17 -9.27 -2.57
N ASP A 117 -2.66 -9.53 -3.77
CA ASP A 117 -2.43 -10.90 -4.26
C ASP A 117 -1.31 -11.59 -3.45
N ILE A 118 -0.23 -10.88 -3.14
CA ILE A 118 0.88 -11.40 -2.32
C ILE A 118 0.39 -11.70 -0.90
N GLN A 119 -0.38 -10.79 -0.29
CA GLN A 119 -0.96 -11.00 1.04
C GLN A 119 -1.91 -12.20 1.06
N ALA A 120 -2.77 -12.35 0.04
CA ALA A 120 -3.65 -13.50 -0.09
C ALA A 120 -2.87 -14.81 -0.27
N TYR A 121 -1.82 -14.81 -1.09
CA TYR A 121 -0.96 -15.97 -1.24
C TYR A 121 -0.24 -16.34 0.07
N GLN A 122 0.27 -15.36 0.81
CA GLN A 122 0.88 -15.60 2.13
C GLN A 122 -0.13 -16.19 3.13
N ALA A 123 -1.37 -15.69 3.15
CA ALA A 123 -2.44 -16.23 3.98
C ALA A 123 -2.79 -17.67 3.58
N TYR A 124 -2.86 -17.94 2.28
CA TYR A 124 -3.05 -19.29 1.73
C TYR A 124 -1.93 -20.24 2.18
N VAL A 125 -0.66 -19.88 2.01
CA VAL A 125 0.49 -20.69 2.45
C VAL A 125 0.46 -20.93 3.96
N ALA A 126 0.07 -19.93 4.75
CA ALA A 126 -0.07 -20.08 6.20
C ALA A 126 -1.24 -21.00 6.59
N PHE A 127 -2.34 -20.96 5.83
CA PHE A 127 -3.48 -21.86 5.95
C PHE A 127 -3.08 -23.30 5.61
N GLU A 128 -2.38 -23.55 4.51
CA GLU A 128 -1.93 -24.90 4.13
C GLU A 128 -1.02 -25.54 5.18
N LYS A 129 -0.10 -24.75 5.76
CA LYS A 129 0.82 -25.24 6.79
C LYS A 129 0.12 -25.61 8.10
N ASN A 130 -0.93 -24.89 8.49
CA ASN A 130 -1.64 -25.14 9.74
C ASN A 130 -3.13 -24.72 9.67
N PRO A 131 -3.98 -25.52 9.00
CA PRO A 131 -5.35 -25.12 8.70
C PRO A 131 -6.27 -25.10 9.93
N THR A 132 -5.91 -25.83 10.99
CA THR A 132 -6.68 -25.89 12.24
C THR A 132 -6.14 -24.98 13.35
N GLY A 133 -5.10 -24.18 13.04
CA GLY A 133 -4.45 -23.28 13.98
C GLY A 133 -5.40 -22.23 14.54
N ARG A 134 -5.22 -21.83 15.82
CA ARG A 134 -6.09 -20.82 16.48
C ARG A 134 -6.17 -19.50 15.70
N LYS A 135 -5.03 -19.03 15.15
CA LYS A 135 -4.95 -17.80 14.35
C LYS A 135 -5.74 -17.89 13.03
N GLN A 136 -5.93 -19.10 12.50
CA GLN A 136 -6.62 -19.32 11.23
C GLN A 136 -8.12 -19.55 11.39
N ARG A 137 -8.64 -19.72 12.63
CA ARG A 137 -10.06 -20.06 12.85
C ARG A 137 -11.01 -19.02 12.26
N THR A 138 -10.72 -17.74 12.47
CA THR A 138 -11.55 -16.64 11.93
C THR A 138 -11.53 -16.64 10.41
N LEU A 139 -10.34 -16.72 9.81
CA LEU A 139 -10.17 -16.79 8.37
C LEU A 139 -10.91 -17.98 7.76
N VAL A 140 -10.76 -19.18 8.34
CA VAL A 140 -11.43 -20.41 7.90
C VAL A 140 -12.94 -20.25 7.97
N GLN A 141 -13.46 -19.67 9.05
CA GLN A 141 -14.90 -19.47 9.21
C GLN A 141 -15.45 -18.51 8.16
N GLN A 142 -14.80 -17.36 7.94
CA GLN A 142 -15.22 -16.36 6.96
C GLN A 142 -15.09 -16.87 5.52
N LEU A 143 -13.96 -17.51 5.20
CA LEU A 143 -13.72 -18.06 3.87
C LEU A 143 -14.70 -19.21 3.57
N TYR A 144 -14.99 -20.07 4.54
CA TYR A 144 -16.00 -21.12 4.39
C TYR A 144 -17.40 -20.55 4.13
N GLN A 145 -17.78 -19.47 4.83
CA GLN A 145 -19.04 -18.77 4.55
C GLN A 145 -19.07 -18.24 3.12
N LYS A 146 -18.02 -17.55 2.67
CA LYS A 146 -17.91 -17.04 1.29
C LYS A 146 -17.98 -18.13 0.24
N VAL A 147 -17.26 -19.23 0.42
CA VAL A 147 -17.25 -20.39 -0.50
C VAL A 147 -18.63 -21.06 -0.58
N ASN A 148 -19.36 -21.14 0.54
CA ASN A 148 -20.73 -21.67 0.57
C ASN A 148 -21.74 -20.74 -0.13
N ASP A 149 -21.63 -19.44 0.12
CA ASP A 149 -22.50 -18.42 -0.48
C ASP A 149 -22.33 -18.39 -1.99
N ASP A 150 -21.12 -18.68 -2.48
CA ASP A 150 -20.78 -18.75 -3.89
C ASP A 150 -21.12 -20.11 -4.55
N HIS A 151 -21.84 -20.98 -3.82
CA HIS A 151 -22.33 -22.30 -4.23
C HIS A 151 -21.24 -23.28 -4.71
N PHE A 152 -20.01 -23.12 -4.22
CA PHE A 152 -18.86 -23.88 -4.73
C PHE A 152 -18.83 -25.33 -4.25
N THR A 153 -19.33 -25.56 -3.04
CA THR A 153 -19.51 -26.90 -2.48
C THR A 153 -20.95 -27.38 -2.68
N PRO A 154 -21.16 -28.67 -3.01
CA PRO A 154 -22.50 -29.23 -3.01
C PRO A 154 -23.13 -28.95 -1.64
N PRO A 155 -24.38 -28.49 -1.57
CA PRO A 155 -25.02 -28.15 -0.31
C PRO A 155 -24.88 -29.37 0.59
N THR A 156 -24.06 -29.26 1.64
CA THR A 156 -23.94 -30.31 2.66
C THR A 156 -25.35 -30.60 3.09
N LYS A 157 -25.88 -31.78 2.71
CA LYS A 157 -27.29 -32.12 2.86
C LYS A 157 -27.69 -31.71 4.27
N ARG A 158 -28.43 -30.60 4.39
CA ARG A 158 -28.93 -30.12 5.66
C ARG A 158 -29.84 -31.25 6.11
N LEU A 159 -29.34 -32.07 7.03
CA LEU A 159 -30.17 -33.09 7.67
C LEU A 159 -31.29 -32.31 8.36
N LEU A 160 -32.43 -32.21 7.68
CA LEU A 160 -33.65 -31.49 8.05
C LEU A 160 -34.33 -32.15 9.26
N GLY A 161 -33.57 -32.83 10.12
CA GLY A 161 -34.03 -33.33 11.39
C GLY A 161 -34.06 -32.19 12.40
N ARG A 162 -35.12 -32.16 13.20
CA ARG A 162 -35.41 -31.23 14.32
C ARG A 162 -34.28 -31.16 15.40
N PHE A 163 -33.19 -31.88 15.22
CA PHE A 163 -32.01 -31.88 16.07
C PHE A 163 -31.05 -30.77 15.64
N ARG A 164 -30.83 -29.84 16.56
CA ARG A 164 -29.89 -28.70 16.53
C ARG A 164 -28.94 -28.68 15.33
N ARG A 165 -29.04 -27.62 14.52
CA ARG A 165 -28.04 -27.21 13.53
C ARG A 165 -26.67 -27.19 14.20
N LYS A 166 -25.92 -28.29 14.10
CA LYS A 166 -24.57 -28.36 14.62
C LYS A 166 -23.70 -27.63 13.60
N ASP A 167 -23.08 -26.54 14.01
CA ASP A 167 -22.15 -25.82 13.14
C ASP A 167 -21.11 -26.81 12.59
N PRO A 168 -20.77 -26.71 11.29
CA PRO A 168 -19.81 -27.62 10.69
C PRO A 168 -18.50 -27.56 11.47
N THR A 169 -17.98 -28.72 11.82
CA THR A 169 -16.70 -28.82 12.53
C THR A 169 -15.60 -28.11 11.75
N THR A 170 -14.61 -27.51 12.42
CA THR A 170 -13.48 -26.84 11.74
C THR A 170 -12.81 -27.73 10.70
N LYS A 171 -12.70 -29.04 10.97
CA LYS A 171 -12.15 -30.02 10.01
C LYS A 171 -12.98 -30.10 8.71
N ALA A 172 -14.30 -30.06 8.81
CA ALA A 172 -15.19 -30.07 7.64
C ALA A 172 -15.11 -28.75 6.85
N GLN A 173 -15.00 -27.61 7.55
CA GLN A 173 -14.80 -26.30 6.91
C GLN A 173 -13.48 -26.25 6.13
N VAL A 174 -12.39 -26.72 6.75
CA VAL A 174 -11.07 -26.81 6.10
C VAL A 174 -11.13 -27.69 4.85
N ALA A 175 -11.73 -28.88 4.94
CA ALA A 175 -11.84 -29.79 3.80
C ALA A 175 -12.64 -29.18 2.64
N ALA A 176 -13.73 -28.45 2.95
CA ALA A 176 -14.52 -27.74 1.96
C ALA A 176 -13.73 -26.63 1.26
N ILE A 177 -12.92 -25.86 2.01
CA ILE A 177 -12.05 -24.83 1.45
C ILE A 177 -10.96 -25.44 0.58
N GLN A 178 -10.31 -26.51 1.02
CA GLN A 178 -9.29 -27.23 0.22
C GLN A 178 -9.86 -27.74 -1.09
N GLN A 179 -11.04 -28.38 -1.05
CA GLN A 179 -11.74 -28.83 -2.25
C GLN A 179 -12.10 -27.66 -3.18
N ALA A 180 -12.42 -26.48 -2.64
CA ALA A 180 -12.68 -25.30 -3.46
C ALA A 180 -11.41 -24.81 -4.18
N PHE A 181 -10.27 -24.76 -3.49
CA PHE A 181 -8.98 -24.43 -4.11
C PHE A 181 -8.55 -25.44 -5.18
N GLU A 182 -8.81 -26.74 -4.97
CA GLU A 182 -8.53 -27.77 -5.98
C GLU A 182 -9.39 -27.62 -7.23
N ARG A 183 -10.65 -27.20 -7.07
CA ARG A 183 -11.61 -27.11 -8.17
C ARG A 183 -11.52 -25.79 -8.95
N ASP A 184 -11.31 -24.66 -8.27
CA ASP A 184 -11.10 -23.35 -8.92
C ASP A 184 -10.22 -22.47 -8.02
N PRO A 185 -8.90 -22.53 -8.20
CA PRO A 185 -7.96 -21.78 -7.36
C PRO A 185 -8.08 -20.27 -7.59
N ALA A 186 -8.38 -19.83 -8.82
CA ALA A 186 -8.45 -18.42 -9.15
C ALA A 186 -9.63 -17.74 -8.42
N ARG A 187 -10.81 -18.36 -8.46
CA ARG A 187 -11.99 -17.85 -7.78
C ARG A 187 -11.87 -17.93 -6.26
N THR A 188 -11.36 -19.05 -5.74
CA THR A 188 -11.18 -19.20 -4.29
C THR A 188 -10.15 -18.21 -3.75
N MET A 189 -9.10 -17.89 -4.52
CA MET A 189 -8.14 -16.84 -4.18
C MET A 189 -8.78 -15.45 -4.20
N ALA A 190 -9.71 -15.18 -5.13
CA ALA A 190 -10.49 -13.93 -5.11
C ALA A 190 -11.35 -13.80 -3.84
N LEU A 191 -12.03 -14.88 -3.44
CA LEU A 191 -12.79 -14.90 -2.17
C LEU A 191 -11.88 -14.69 -0.96
N LEU A 192 -10.68 -15.28 -0.96
CA LEU A 192 -9.71 -15.06 0.10
C LEU A 192 -9.26 -13.59 0.16
N LYS A 193 -9.01 -12.95 -0.98
CA LYS A 193 -8.71 -11.51 -1.05
C LYS A 193 -9.83 -10.67 -0.45
N ASP A 194 -11.09 -10.97 -0.77
CA ASP A 194 -12.25 -10.25 -0.25
C ASP A 194 -12.36 -10.37 1.28
N VAL A 195 -12.09 -11.55 1.83
CA VAL A 195 -12.08 -11.78 3.29
C VAL A 195 -10.97 -10.95 3.96
N LEU A 196 -9.75 -10.98 3.40
CA LEU A 196 -8.62 -10.21 3.94
C LEU A 196 -8.84 -8.70 3.85
N ALA A 197 -9.44 -8.21 2.76
CA ALA A 197 -9.78 -6.81 2.60
C ALA A 197 -10.81 -6.35 3.65
N ALA A 198 -11.80 -7.19 3.99
CA ALA A 198 -12.78 -6.87 5.03
C ALA A 198 -12.12 -6.76 6.42
N ASP A 199 -11.19 -7.65 6.75
CA ASP A 199 -10.46 -7.63 8.03
C ASP A 199 -9.52 -6.42 8.17
N ALA A 200 -8.90 -5.98 7.07
CA ALA A 200 -8.04 -4.79 7.05
C ALA A 200 -8.83 -3.52 7.39
N VAL A 201 -10.06 -3.38 6.88
CA VAL A 201 -10.93 -2.23 7.17
C VAL A 201 -11.32 -2.18 8.64
N VAL A 202 -11.63 -3.33 9.25
CA VAL A 202 -11.96 -3.42 10.68
C VAL A 202 -10.77 -2.99 11.54
N THR A 203 -9.56 -3.42 11.18
CA THR A 203 -8.33 -3.08 11.90
C THR A 203 -8.06 -1.56 11.85
N VAL A 204 -8.17 -0.94 10.67
CA VAL A 204 -7.97 0.51 10.51
C VAL A 204 -9.04 1.32 11.26
N ALA A 205 -10.29 0.87 11.26
CA ALA A 205 -11.38 1.53 11.98
C ALA A 205 -11.17 1.48 13.51
N GLN A 206 -10.71 0.34 14.04
CA GLN A 206 -10.38 0.17 15.46
C GLN A 206 -9.25 1.12 15.88
N VAL A 207 -8.15 1.16 15.12
CA VAL A 207 -7.02 2.07 15.39
C VAL A 207 -7.46 3.53 15.33
N ARG A 208 -8.35 3.90 14.40
CA ARG A 208 -8.87 5.28 14.31
C ARG A 208 -9.73 5.67 15.52
N HIS A 209 -10.53 4.76 16.06
CA HIS A 209 -11.34 5.03 17.25
C HIS A 209 -10.46 5.20 18.50
N GLU A 210 -9.34 4.48 18.60
CA GLU A 210 -8.37 4.64 19.70
C GLU A 210 -7.56 5.94 19.61
N LEU A 211 -7.29 6.43 18.39
CA LEU A 211 -6.55 7.67 18.15
C LEU A 211 -7.41 8.94 18.18
N THR A 212 -8.74 8.82 18.25
CA THR A 212 -9.61 10.00 18.39
C THR A 212 -9.60 10.42 19.86
N PRO A 213 -8.99 11.56 20.23
CA PRO A 213 -8.95 11.98 21.62
C PRO A 213 -10.39 12.12 22.13
N PRO A 214 -10.68 11.68 23.37
CA PRO A 214 -12.01 11.84 23.94
C PRO A 214 -12.37 13.31 23.83
N VAL A 215 -13.47 13.61 23.12
CA VAL A 215 -14.03 14.95 23.07
C VAL A 215 -14.37 15.29 24.51
N LEU A 216 -13.50 16.06 25.16
CA LEU A 216 -13.77 16.69 26.43
C LEU A 216 -15.00 17.57 26.19
N LEU A 217 -16.17 17.02 26.51
CA LEU A 217 -17.41 17.77 26.59
C LEU A 217 -17.12 18.92 27.55
N ALA A 218 -16.90 20.11 26.99
CA ALA A 218 -16.79 21.32 27.75
C ALA A 218 -18.07 21.39 28.62
N PRO A 219 -17.94 21.62 29.94
CA PRO A 219 -19.09 21.68 30.82
C PRO A 219 -20.03 22.75 30.26
N ALA A 220 -21.26 22.35 29.94
CA ALA A 220 -22.31 23.27 29.56
C ALA A 220 -22.42 24.31 30.67
N GLY A 221 -22.01 25.54 30.36
CA GLY A 221 -22.18 26.66 31.26
C GLY A 221 -23.67 26.81 31.52
N ASN A 222 -24.09 26.55 32.75
CA ASN A 222 -25.40 26.94 33.25
C ASN A 222 -25.47 28.46 33.16
N ALA A 223 -26.18 28.97 32.14
CA ALA A 223 -26.64 30.34 32.13
C ALA A 223 -27.74 30.44 33.21
N ALA A 224 -27.41 31.18 34.26
CA ALA A 224 -28.36 31.70 35.24
C ALA A 224 -29.08 32.93 34.67
#